data_AF-A0A8T7EM64-F1
#
_entry.id   AF-A0A8T7EM64-F1
#
_cell.length_a   1.000
_cell.length_b   1.000
_cell.length_c   1.000
_cell.angle_alpha   90.00
_cell.angle_beta   90.00
_cell.angle_gamma   90.00
#
_symmetry.space_group_name_H-M   'P 1'
#
loop_
_entity.id
_entity.type
_entity.pdbx_description
1 polymer ?
#
loop_
_entity_poly.entity_id
_entity_poly.type
_entity_poly.pdbx_seq_one_letter_code
_entity_poly.pdbx_strand_id
1 'polypeptide(L)'
;MTGRFLTGSTFAPSTPTHGRAVDWTRESLTDENLQWLEALPVTFVIGDYTLAHASPREPILEYILETKTAADNFPHFETPYCVVGHTHQPMIYELFGSFGDVSMNRPVYGQPRTLNGRRQIINPGSVGQPRDADPRAAYSILDFRTQHLGAPPHPVRCRGRPAPDAPTPDAGSACGASRTGYVARGTTRSSRRGHQRQDARLSCRNLPAD
;
A
#
# COMPACT_ATOMS: atom_id res chain seq x y z
N MET A 1 17.23 -21.95 36.83
CA MET A 1 16.68 -22.68 35.67
C MET A 1 16.56 -21.67 34.54
N THR A 2 17.54 -21.68 33.65
CA THR A 2 17.69 -20.74 32.53
C THR A 2 16.98 -21.32 31.30
N GLY A 3 15.87 -20.70 30.90
CA GLY A 3 15.14 -21.03 29.67
C GLY A 3 15.88 -20.50 28.46
N ARG A 4 16.32 -21.42 27.61
CA ARG A 4 17.09 -21.19 26.38
C ARG A 4 16.11 -20.80 25.27
N PHE A 5 16.23 -19.57 24.75
CA PHE A 5 15.52 -19.13 23.56
C PHE A 5 16.01 -19.92 22.34
N LEU A 6 15.10 -20.62 21.67
CA LEU A 6 15.33 -21.24 20.36
C LEU A 6 14.91 -20.23 19.28
N THR A 7 15.84 -19.38 18.85
CA THR A 7 15.69 -18.63 17.60
C THR A 7 16.13 -19.53 16.46
N GLY A 8 15.19 -20.25 15.87
CA GLY A 8 15.44 -21.17 14.77
C GLY A 8 14.29 -21.15 13.78
N SER A 9 14.17 -20.05 13.02
CA SER A 9 13.42 -20.07 11.76
C SER A 9 14.42 -19.88 10.64
N THR A 10 14.75 -20.98 9.99
CA THR A 10 15.59 -21.03 8.80
C THR A 10 14.88 -20.26 7.68
N PHE A 11 15.27 -19.00 7.47
CA PHE A 11 14.86 -18.23 6.30
C PHE A 11 15.47 -18.92 5.07
N ALA A 12 14.66 -19.19 4.04
CA ALA A 12 15.18 -19.58 2.73
C ALA A 12 16.20 -18.52 2.28
N PRO A 13 17.29 -18.90 1.57
CA PRO A 13 18.30 -17.93 1.16
C PRO A 13 17.67 -16.89 0.25
N SER A 14 17.42 -15.71 0.82
CA SER A 14 17.12 -14.51 0.07
C SER A 14 18.24 -14.29 -0.95
N THR A 15 17.93 -13.84 -2.17
CA THR A 15 19.01 -13.48 -3.11
C THR A 15 20.00 -12.52 -2.42
N PRO A 16 21.28 -12.49 -2.82
CA PRO A 16 22.35 -11.79 -2.08
C PRO A 16 22.03 -10.32 -1.75
N THR A 17 21.18 -9.69 -2.56
CA THR A 17 20.70 -8.31 -2.44
C THR A 17 19.56 -8.13 -1.44
N HIS A 18 18.61 -9.08 -1.37
CA HIS A 18 17.49 -9.04 -0.42
C HIS A 18 17.96 -9.23 1.03
N GLY A 19 18.89 -10.15 1.26
CA GLY A 19 19.50 -10.34 2.59
C GLY A 19 20.12 -9.04 3.10
N ARG A 20 20.91 -8.38 2.25
CA ARG A 20 21.56 -7.09 2.58
C ARG A 20 20.56 -5.97 2.93
N ALA A 21 19.42 -5.90 2.25
CA ALA A 21 18.39 -4.89 2.57
C ALA A 21 17.69 -5.18 3.91
N VAL A 22 17.45 -6.46 4.21
CA VAL A 22 16.91 -6.88 5.51
C VAL A 22 17.91 -6.61 6.62
N ASP A 23 19.18 -6.95 6.42
CA ASP A 23 20.26 -6.71 7.40
C ASP A 23 20.43 -5.22 7.66
N TRP A 24 20.52 -4.40 6.60
CA TRP A 24 20.59 -2.95 6.74
C TRP A 24 19.37 -2.37 7.47
N THR A 25 18.16 -2.88 7.20
CA THR A 25 16.95 -2.44 7.90
C THR A 25 17.05 -2.79 9.38
N ARG A 26 17.49 -4.01 9.73
CA ARG A 26 17.70 -4.44 11.13
C ARG A 26 18.71 -3.55 11.85
N GLU A 27 19.83 -3.24 11.20
CA GLU A 27 20.88 -2.37 11.74
C GLU A 27 20.43 -0.91 11.89
N SER A 28 19.47 -0.47 11.07
CA SER A 28 18.95 0.90 11.09
C SER A 28 17.84 1.13 12.11
N LEU A 29 17.23 0.07 12.66
CA LEU A 29 16.16 0.18 13.65
C LEU A 29 16.74 0.50 15.02
N THR A 30 16.21 1.55 15.66
CA THR A 30 16.55 1.86 17.05
C THR A 30 15.78 0.97 18.02
N ASP A 31 16.22 0.89 19.28
CA ASP A 31 15.48 0.18 20.34
C ASP A 31 14.04 0.71 20.49
N GLU A 32 13.84 2.02 20.33
CA GLU A 32 12.51 2.64 20.33
C GLU A 32 11.65 2.13 19.17
N ASN A 33 12.22 1.99 17.96
CA ASN A 33 11.51 1.43 16.82
C ASN A 33 11.14 -0.04 17.07
N LEU A 34 12.05 -0.83 17.62
CA LEU A 34 11.81 -2.24 17.93
C LEU A 34 10.72 -2.40 18.97
N GLN A 35 10.78 -1.66 20.08
CA GLN A 35 9.74 -1.69 21.12
C GLN A 35 8.37 -1.30 20.56
N TRP A 36 8.33 -0.29 19.68
CA TRP A 36 7.09 0.10 19.02
C TRP A 36 6.55 -1.00 18.10
N LEU A 37 7.40 -1.61 17.26
CA LEU A 37 7.02 -2.70 16.35
C LEU A 37 6.54 -3.94 17.11
N GLU A 38 7.21 -4.30 18.20
CA GLU A 38 6.85 -5.43 19.07
C GLU A 38 5.51 -5.23 19.77
N ALA A 39 5.14 -3.98 20.05
CA ALA A 39 3.87 -3.64 20.68
C ALA A 39 2.68 -3.64 19.71
N LEU A 40 2.91 -3.69 18.39
CA LEU A 40 1.82 -3.66 17.41
C LEU A 40 1.02 -4.96 17.44
N PRO A 41 -0.33 -4.87 17.45
CA PRO A 41 -1.15 -6.06 17.39
C PRO A 41 -1.07 -6.69 16.00
N VAL A 42 -1.04 -8.02 15.96
CA VAL A 42 -0.99 -8.80 14.71
C VAL A 42 -2.30 -8.69 13.93
N THR A 43 -3.41 -8.54 14.64
CA THR A 43 -4.74 -8.23 14.09
C THR A 43 -5.42 -7.17 14.94
N PHE A 44 -6.24 -6.34 14.33
CA PHE A 44 -6.92 -5.25 15.03
C PHE A 44 -8.37 -5.12 14.55
N VAL A 45 -9.30 -4.81 15.44
CA VAL A 45 -10.72 -4.64 15.10
C VAL A 45 -11.15 -3.23 15.50
N ILE A 46 -11.79 -2.51 14.58
CA ILE A 46 -12.34 -1.17 14.79
C ILE A 46 -13.73 -1.10 14.16
N GLY A 47 -14.78 -1.04 14.98
CA GLY A 47 -16.16 -1.03 14.48
C GLY A 47 -16.43 -2.22 13.56
N ASP A 48 -16.84 -1.93 12.31
CA ASP A 48 -17.18 -2.94 11.30
C ASP A 48 -15.96 -3.48 10.51
N TYR A 49 -14.73 -3.23 10.98
CA TYR A 49 -13.50 -3.51 10.24
C TYR A 49 -12.55 -4.39 11.04
N THR A 50 -12.17 -5.53 10.47
CA THR A 50 -11.04 -6.35 10.91
C THR A 50 -9.82 -5.99 10.07
N LEU A 51 -8.66 -5.80 10.69
CA LEU A 51 -7.42 -5.44 10.02
C LEU A 51 -6.37 -6.51 10.29
N ALA A 52 -5.71 -6.99 9.23
CA ALA A 52 -4.57 -7.90 9.30
C ALA A 52 -3.53 -7.50 8.24
N HIS A 53 -2.25 -7.80 8.44
CA HIS A 53 -1.25 -7.51 7.42
C HIS A 53 -1.45 -8.37 6.16
N ALA A 54 -1.64 -9.68 6.33
CA ALA A 54 -1.70 -10.65 5.25
C ALA A 54 -3.11 -11.21 5.04
N SER A 55 -3.69 -11.85 6.06
CA SER A 55 -5.04 -12.41 6.00
C SER A 55 -5.66 -12.58 7.40
N PRO A 56 -6.99 -12.66 7.58
CA PRO A 56 -7.57 -12.93 8.89
C PRO A 56 -7.26 -14.35 9.42
N ARG A 57 -7.01 -15.33 8.54
CA ARG A 57 -6.65 -16.71 8.92
C ARG A 57 -5.20 -16.86 9.34
N GLU A 58 -4.29 -16.29 8.55
CA GLU A 58 -2.84 -16.29 8.74
C GLU A 58 -2.31 -14.84 8.59
N PRO A 59 -2.32 -14.04 9.67
CA PRO A 59 -2.13 -12.58 9.61
C PRO A 59 -0.80 -12.06 9.11
N ILE A 60 0.24 -12.88 9.05
CA ILE A 60 1.61 -12.43 8.76
C ILE A 60 2.09 -12.82 7.36
N LEU A 61 1.68 -13.99 6.84
CA LEU A 61 2.37 -14.62 5.70
C LEU A 61 1.47 -14.97 4.51
N GLU A 62 0.16 -15.07 4.68
CA GLU A 62 -0.73 -15.55 3.60
C GLU A 62 -1.03 -14.48 2.55
N TYR A 63 -0.86 -14.84 1.28
CA TYR A 63 -1.27 -14.01 0.15
C TYR A 63 -2.69 -14.33 -0.30
N ILE A 64 -3.60 -13.36 -0.25
CA ILE A 64 -4.93 -13.46 -0.87
C ILE A 64 -4.88 -12.89 -2.29
N LEU A 65 -4.61 -13.76 -3.28
CA LEU A 65 -4.52 -13.41 -4.71
C LEU A 65 -5.68 -13.92 -5.57
N GLU A 66 -6.45 -14.88 -5.05
CA GLU A 66 -7.49 -15.59 -5.79
C GLU A 66 -8.78 -15.70 -4.98
N THR A 67 -9.91 -15.84 -5.67
CA THR A 67 -11.24 -15.97 -5.05
C THR A 67 -11.34 -17.14 -4.09
N LYS A 68 -10.66 -18.26 -4.38
CA LYS A 68 -10.63 -19.43 -3.50
C LYS A 68 -9.99 -19.11 -2.14
N THR A 69 -8.80 -18.51 -2.13
CA THR A 69 -8.13 -18.14 -0.87
C THR A 69 -8.93 -17.09 -0.09
N ALA A 70 -9.60 -16.17 -0.79
CA ALA A 70 -10.52 -15.23 -0.17
C ALA A 70 -11.73 -15.94 0.47
N ALA A 71 -12.33 -16.91 -0.24
CA ALA A 71 -13.43 -17.75 0.28
C ALA A 71 -13.02 -18.46 1.58
N ASP A 72 -11.83 -19.07 1.58
CA ASP A 72 -11.26 -19.76 2.74
C ASP A 72 -11.00 -18.82 3.93
N ASN A 73 -10.92 -17.50 3.71
CA ASN A 73 -10.66 -16.49 4.75
C ASN A 73 -11.93 -15.87 5.36
N PHE A 74 -13.07 -15.88 4.66
CA PHE A 74 -14.31 -15.31 5.18
C PHE A 74 -14.78 -15.90 6.52
N PRO A 75 -14.58 -17.19 6.84
CA PRO A 75 -14.92 -17.72 8.16
C PRO A 75 -14.04 -17.20 9.32
N HIS A 76 -12.91 -16.55 9.05
CA HIS A 76 -11.91 -16.18 10.06
C HIS A 76 -12.04 -14.75 10.60
N PHE A 77 -13.12 -14.05 10.27
CA PHE A 77 -13.47 -12.76 10.86
C PHE A 77 -14.99 -12.60 10.93
N GLU A 78 -15.48 -11.83 11.89
CA GLU A 78 -16.92 -11.64 12.11
C GLU A 78 -17.46 -10.34 11.51
N THR A 79 -16.58 -9.34 11.34
CA THR A 79 -16.99 -8.03 10.85
C THR A 79 -17.44 -8.06 9.39
N PRO A 80 -18.25 -7.08 8.95
CA PRO A 80 -18.61 -6.95 7.54
C PRO A 80 -17.40 -6.76 6.63
N TYR A 81 -16.38 -6.01 7.08
CA TYR A 81 -15.23 -5.68 6.26
C TYR A 81 -13.94 -6.19 6.89
N CYS A 82 -13.04 -6.72 6.06
CA CYS A 82 -11.68 -7.05 6.45
C CYS A 82 -10.69 -6.30 5.54
N VAL A 83 -9.77 -5.53 6.12
CA VAL A 83 -8.72 -4.82 5.40
C VAL A 83 -7.42 -5.59 5.54
N VAL A 84 -6.81 -5.92 4.41
CA VAL A 84 -5.57 -6.69 4.31
C VAL A 84 -4.54 -5.96 3.45
N GLY A 85 -3.29 -6.38 3.51
CA GLY A 85 -2.19 -5.87 2.69
C GLY A 85 -1.39 -7.00 2.06
N HIS A 86 -0.07 -6.98 2.26
CA HIS A 86 0.90 -8.02 1.89
C HIS A 86 1.11 -8.29 0.38
N THR A 87 0.05 -8.41 -0.43
CA THR A 87 0.16 -8.69 -1.87
C THR A 87 0.71 -7.51 -2.68
N HIS A 88 0.57 -6.30 -2.15
CA HIS A 88 0.86 -5.02 -2.81
C HIS A 88 0.04 -4.78 -4.09
N GLN A 89 -1.12 -5.43 -4.21
CA GLN A 89 -2.04 -5.31 -5.33
C GLN A 89 -3.42 -4.87 -4.83
N PRO A 90 -3.95 -3.74 -5.29
CA PRO A 90 -5.29 -3.30 -4.93
C PRO A 90 -6.33 -4.33 -5.39
N MET A 91 -7.14 -4.82 -4.46
CA MET A 91 -8.11 -5.87 -4.73
C MET A 91 -9.29 -5.80 -3.77
N ILE A 92 -10.50 -6.09 -4.27
CA ILE A 92 -11.70 -6.25 -3.44
C ILE A 92 -12.30 -7.60 -3.74
N TYR A 93 -12.38 -8.43 -2.71
CA TYR A 93 -13.13 -9.68 -2.72
C TYR A 93 -14.45 -9.47 -2.02
N GLU A 94 -15.54 -9.92 -2.63
CA GLU A 94 -16.88 -9.79 -2.06
C GLU A 94 -17.55 -11.15 -2.04
N LEU A 95 -17.99 -11.57 -0.85
CA LEU A 95 -18.79 -12.77 -0.65
C LEU A 95 -20.22 -12.52 -1.12
N PHE A 96 -20.74 -13.39 -1.96
CA PHE A 96 -22.10 -13.35 -2.47
C PHE A 96 -22.69 -14.75 -2.60
N GLY A 97 -24.01 -14.80 -2.83
CA GLY A 97 -24.73 -16.06 -2.91
C GLY A 97 -24.79 -16.81 -1.57
N SER A 98 -25.56 -17.89 -1.54
CA SER A 98 -25.74 -18.72 -0.33
C SER A 98 -24.69 -19.83 -0.21
N PHE A 99 -23.90 -20.07 -1.26
CA PHE A 99 -22.95 -21.18 -1.35
C PHE A 99 -21.49 -20.75 -1.16
N GLY A 100 -21.25 -19.51 -0.71
CA GLY A 100 -19.90 -19.00 -0.47
C GLY A 100 -19.16 -18.54 -1.73
N ASP A 101 -19.90 -18.13 -2.77
CA ASP A 101 -19.29 -17.59 -3.99
C ASP A 101 -18.57 -16.28 -3.71
N VAL A 102 -17.39 -16.09 -4.31
CA VAL A 102 -16.58 -14.88 -4.11
C VAL A 102 -16.28 -14.23 -5.43
N SER A 103 -16.60 -12.94 -5.54
CA SER A 103 -16.24 -12.12 -6.68
C SER A 103 -14.94 -11.39 -6.38
N MET A 104 -14.16 -11.10 -7.42
CA MET A 104 -12.87 -10.45 -7.31
C MET A 104 -12.84 -9.26 -8.28
N ASN A 105 -12.64 -8.05 -7.73
CA ASN A 105 -12.68 -6.80 -8.49
C ASN A 105 -11.47 -5.93 -8.17
N ARG A 106 -10.83 -5.36 -9.20
CA ARG A 106 -9.81 -4.32 -9.00
C ARG A 106 -10.52 -2.98 -8.78
N PRO A 107 -10.14 -2.18 -7.76
CA PRO A 107 -10.68 -0.84 -7.60
C PRO A 107 -10.25 0.06 -8.77
N VAL A 108 -11.14 0.97 -9.17
CA VAL A 108 -10.84 2.00 -10.18
C VAL A 108 -10.46 3.28 -9.45
N TYR A 109 -9.23 3.77 -9.69
CA TYR A 109 -8.77 5.02 -9.09
C TYR A 109 -9.66 6.21 -9.47
N GLY A 110 -9.88 7.14 -8.54
CA GLY A 110 -10.78 8.28 -8.73
C GLY A 110 -12.28 7.94 -8.71
N GLN A 111 -12.67 6.67 -8.53
CA GLN A 111 -14.07 6.27 -8.38
C GLN A 111 -14.31 5.72 -6.95
N PRO A 112 -14.86 6.54 -6.04
CA PRO A 112 -15.27 6.06 -4.73
C PRO A 112 -16.30 4.94 -4.84
N ARG A 113 -16.22 3.97 -3.91
CA ARG A 113 -17.18 2.87 -3.82
C ARG A 113 -17.92 2.94 -2.49
N THR A 114 -19.24 2.88 -2.55
CA THR A 114 -20.08 2.65 -1.36
C THR A 114 -19.98 1.20 -0.95
N LEU A 115 -19.67 0.95 0.32
CA LEU A 115 -19.74 -0.38 0.89
C LEU A 115 -21.22 -0.76 1.02
N ASN A 116 -21.59 -1.92 0.50
CA ASN A 116 -22.99 -2.33 0.28
C ASN A 116 -23.53 -3.24 1.40
N GLY A 117 -22.91 -3.23 2.58
CA GLY A 117 -23.23 -4.14 3.69
C GLY A 117 -22.86 -5.62 3.47
N ARG A 118 -22.42 -6.03 2.26
CA ARG A 118 -21.95 -7.40 2.02
C ARG A 118 -20.55 -7.59 2.58
N ARG A 119 -20.23 -8.84 2.92
CA ARG A 119 -18.92 -9.16 3.49
C ARG A 119 -17.83 -9.01 2.44
N GLN A 120 -16.78 -8.25 2.77
CA GLN A 120 -15.68 -7.97 1.84
C GLN A 120 -14.30 -8.09 2.48
N ILE A 121 -13.33 -8.53 1.69
CA ILE A 121 -11.90 -8.42 1.98
C ILE A 121 -11.32 -7.38 1.02
N ILE A 122 -10.68 -6.34 1.56
CA ILE A 122 -10.25 -5.14 0.84
C ILE A 122 -8.73 -5.00 1.01
N ASN A 123 -8.02 -4.96 -0.11
CA ASN A 123 -6.61 -4.63 -0.18
C ASN A 123 -6.43 -3.26 -0.84
N PRO A 124 -5.87 -2.25 -0.14
CA PRO A 124 -5.68 -0.92 -0.70
C PRO A 124 -4.47 -0.82 -1.64
N GLY A 125 -3.67 -1.88 -1.77
CA GLY A 125 -2.42 -1.90 -2.52
C GLY A 125 -1.20 -1.59 -1.66
N SER A 126 -0.18 -0.98 -2.25
CA SER A 126 1.07 -0.61 -1.55
C SER A 126 1.47 0.82 -1.83
N VAL A 127 1.82 1.53 -0.77
CA VAL A 127 2.36 2.90 -0.84
C VAL A 127 3.81 2.89 -1.34
N GLY A 128 4.61 1.93 -0.90
CA GLY A 128 6.06 1.93 -1.10
C GLY A 128 6.57 1.02 -2.23
N GLN A 129 5.86 -0.07 -2.54
CA GLN A 129 6.29 -1.05 -3.54
C GLN A 129 5.08 -1.72 -4.24
N PRO A 130 4.30 -0.99 -5.06
CA PRO A 130 3.20 -1.57 -5.85
C PRO A 130 3.67 -2.75 -6.72
N ARG A 131 2.81 -3.77 -6.88
CA ARG A 131 3.09 -4.98 -7.69
C ARG A 131 2.02 -5.29 -8.74
N ASP A 132 1.19 -4.31 -9.08
CA ASP A 132 0.06 -4.41 -10.01
C ASP A 132 0.39 -3.80 -11.40
N ALA A 133 1.67 -3.69 -11.75
CA ALA A 133 2.21 -3.05 -12.96
C ALA A 133 1.97 -1.52 -13.05
N ASP A 134 1.33 -0.90 -12.07
CA ASP A 134 1.28 0.55 -11.91
C ASP A 134 2.36 0.99 -10.91
N PRO A 135 3.38 1.76 -11.33
CA PRO A 135 4.48 2.16 -10.43
C PRO A 135 4.06 3.21 -9.39
N ARG A 136 2.82 3.71 -9.42
CA ARG A 136 2.33 4.76 -8.52
C ARG A 136 1.85 4.16 -7.20
N ALA A 137 2.02 4.92 -6.10
CA ALA A 137 1.59 4.54 -4.76
C ALA A 137 0.07 4.31 -4.72
N ALA A 138 -0.33 3.17 -4.17
CA ALA A 138 -1.71 2.78 -3.99
C ALA A 138 -2.11 2.85 -2.51
N TYR A 139 -3.27 3.44 -2.24
CA TYR A 139 -3.90 3.48 -0.92
C TYR A 139 -5.41 3.71 -1.10
N SER A 140 -6.18 3.58 -0.02
CA SER A 140 -7.62 3.87 0.01
C SER A 140 -7.97 4.74 1.21
N ILE A 141 -8.97 5.59 1.04
CA ILE A 141 -9.51 6.41 2.14
C ILE A 141 -10.79 5.75 2.61
N LEU A 142 -10.81 5.29 3.84
CA LEU A 142 -12.01 4.68 4.43
C LEU A 142 -12.73 5.73 5.28
N ASP A 143 -13.95 6.10 4.88
CA ASP A 143 -14.82 6.95 5.68
C ASP A 143 -15.75 6.09 6.55
N PHE A 144 -15.47 6.05 7.85
CA PHE A 144 -16.24 5.30 8.83
C PHE A 144 -17.67 5.84 9.05
N ARG A 145 -17.94 7.12 8.73
CA ARG A 145 -19.27 7.73 8.93
C ARG A 145 -20.21 7.39 7.79
N THR A 146 -19.69 7.35 6.58
CA THR A 146 -20.48 7.15 5.36
C THR A 146 -20.29 5.77 4.73
N GLN A 147 -19.42 4.94 5.32
CA GLN A 147 -19.03 3.62 4.82
C GLN A 147 -18.63 3.67 3.33
N HIS A 148 -17.85 4.69 2.97
CA HIS A 148 -17.29 4.85 1.63
C HIS A 148 -15.82 4.48 1.62
N LEU A 149 -15.43 3.69 0.62
CA LEU A 149 -14.04 3.50 0.24
C LEU A 149 -13.72 4.51 -0.87
N GLY A 150 -13.13 5.64 -0.47
CA GLY A 150 -12.60 6.65 -1.38
C GLY A 150 -11.38 6.14 -2.12
N ALA A 151 -11.40 6.25 -3.44
CA ALA A 151 -10.21 6.13 -4.26
C ALA A 151 -9.47 7.48 -4.27
N PRO A 152 -8.15 7.53 -4.03
CA PRO A 152 -7.43 8.78 -4.17
C PRO A 152 -7.57 9.31 -5.60
N PRO A 153 -7.64 10.64 -5.79
CA PRO A 153 -7.94 11.24 -7.08
C PRO A 153 -6.96 10.78 -8.17
N HIS A 154 -5.69 10.54 -7.81
CA HIS A 154 -4.72 9.78 -8.60
C HIS A 154 -3.67 9.11 -7.68
N PRO A 155 -3.18 7.90 -7.99
CA PRO A 155 -2.05 7.32 -7.28
C PRO A 155 -0.80 8.18 -7.52
N VAL A 156 -0.03 8.44 -6.46
CA VAL A 156 1.11 9.37 -6.48
C VAL A 156 2.36 8.62 -6.91
N ARG A 157 3.14 9.15 -7.86
CA ARG A 157 4.42 8.49 -8.23
C ARG A 157 5.30 8.38 -6.98
N CYS A 158 5.67 7.15 -6.59
CA CYS A 158 6.56 6.93 -5.45
C CYS A 158 7.90 7.64 -5.72
N ARG A 159 8.15 8.75 -5.02
CA ARG A 159 9.44 9.44 -5.05
C ARG A 159 10.29 8.97 -3.88
N GLY A 160 10.62 7.68 -3.86
CA GLY A 160 11.62 7.17 -2.93
C GLY A 160 13.01 7.47 -3.48
N ARG A 161 13.76 8.38 -2.85
CA ARG A 161 15.21 8.34 -2.94
C ARG A 161 15.67 7.36 -1.86
N PRO A 162 16.44 6.30 -2.16
CA PRO A 162 17.05 5.49 -1.12
C PRO A 162 17.80 6.40 -0.14
N ALA A 163 17.87 6.02 1.13
CA ALA A 163 18.82 6.65 2.03
C ALA A 163 20.22 6.58 1.38
N PRO A 164 21.11 7.57 1.60
CA PRO A 164 22.37 7.69 0.88
C PRO A 164 23.20 6.40 0.85
N ASP A 165 23.08 5.59 1.91
CA ASP A 165 23.84 4.35 2.12
C ASP A 165 22.95 3.08 2.11
N ALA A 166 21.65 3.22 1.83
CA ALA A 166 20.77 2.06 1.75
C ALA A 166 21.11 1.22 0.51
N PRO A 167 21.15 -0.11 0.64
CA PRO A 167 21.34 -1.00 -0.50
C PRO A 167 20.21 -0.78 -1.51
N THR A 168 20.56 -0.45 -2.76
CA THR A 168 19.55 -0.34 -3.83
C THR A 168 18.92 -1.72 -4.08
N PRO A 169 17.58 -1.84 -4.06
CA PRO A 169 16.93 -3.09 -4.41
C PRO A 169 17.08 -3.33 -5.92
N ASP A 170 17.08 -4.59 -6.36
CA ASP A 170 17.28 -4.98 -7.76
C ASP A 170 16.33 -4.26 -8.72
N ALA A 171 16.67 -4.23 -10.01
CA ALA A 171 15.94 -3.54 -11.08
C ALA A 171 14.43 -3.90 -11.20
N GLY A 172 13.94 -4.92 -10.48
CA GLY A 172 12.52 -5.26 -10.33
C GLY A 172 11.78 -4.57 -9.16
N SER A 173 12.48 -3.81 -8.30
CA SER A 173 11.93 -3.04 -7.18
C SER A 173 12.04 -1.52 -7.35
N ALA A 174 12.77 -1.07 -8.37
CA ALA A 174 12.72 0.33 -8.77
C ALA A 174 11.39 0.57 -9.51
N CYS A 175 10.52 1.37 -8.90
CA CYS A 175 9.41 2.08 -9.55
C CYS A 175 9.82 2.42 -11.00
N GLY A 176 9.28 1.67 -11.98
CA GLY A 176 9.80 1.57 -13.34
C GLY A 176 10.11 2.94 -13.94
N ALA A 177 11.39 3.32 -13.95
CA ALA A 177 11.85 4.42 -14.75
C ALA A 177 11.95 3.90 -16.18
N SER A 178 10.84 3.99 -16.93
CA SER A 178 10.86 3.83 -18.37
C SER A 178 11.91 4.77 -18.94
N ARG A 179 13.03 4.21 -19.40
CA ARG A 179 14.03 4.90 -20.22
C ARG A 179 13.41 5.18 -21.58
N THR A 180 12.56 6.20 -21.66
CA THR A 180 12.18 6.82 -22.92
C THR A 180 12.87 8.17 -22.97
N GLY A 181 13.99 8.19 -23.71
CA GLY A 181 14.80 9.36 -23.92
C GLY A 181 14.02 10.48 -24.60
N TYR A 182 14.13 11.68 -24.06
CA TYR A 182 14.07 12.90 -24.84
C TYR A 182 15.36 13.66 -24.58
N VAL A 183 16.25 13.64 -25.58
CA VAL A 183 17.40 14.54 -25.64
C VAL A 183 16.83 15.91 -26.01
N ALA A 184 16.63 16.77 -25.02
CA ALA A 184 16.36 18.18 -25.27
C ALA A 184 17.66 18.83 -25.79
N ARG A 185 17.75 19.00 -27.11
CA ARG A 185 18.77 19.88 -27.71
C ARG A 185 18.48 21.30 -27.26
N GLY A 186 19.32 21.84 -26.40
CA GLY A 186 19.31 23.27 -26.07
C GLY A 186 19.80 24.08 -27.26
N THR A 187 18.89 24.75 -27.96
CA THR A 187 19.27 25.91 -28.79
C THR A 187 19.36 27.12 -27.87
N THR A 188 20.58 27.60 -27.66
CA THR A 188 20.86 28.90 -27.05
C THR A 188 20.33 30.00 -27.96
N ARG A 189 19.40 30.82 -27.44
CA ARG A 189 19.14 32.15 -28.01
C ARG A 189 19.26 33.17 -26.89
N SER A 190 20.19 34.08 -27.08
CA SER A 190 20.62 35.07 -26.12
C SER A 190 19.59 36.19 -25.93
N SER A 191 19.49 36.61 -24.66
CA SER A 191 19.18 37.95 -24.14
C SER A 191 18.37 38.95 -25.00
N ARG A 192 17.31 39.54 -24.40
CA ARG A 192 17.33 40.92 -23.88
C ARG A 192 15.98 41.31 -23.24
N ARG A 193 16.09 41.81 -21.99
CA ARG A 193 15.34 42.89 -21.30
C ARG A 193 13.80 42.93 -21.37
N GLY A 194 13.19 43.06 -20.19
CA GLY A 194 11.87 43.71 -20.03
C GLY A 194 11.18 43.37 -18.70
N HIS A 195 10.90 44.38 -17.88
CA HIS A 195 10.17 44.29 -16.61
C HIS A 195 8.77 43.65 -16.73
N GLN A 196 8.36 42.86 -15.73
CA GLN A 196 7.22 43.17 -14.85
C GLN A 196 7.11 42.10 -13.75
N ARG A 197 7.05 42.54 -12.49
CA ARG A 197 6.61 41.70 -11.36
C ARG A 197 5.09 41.73 -11.33
N GLN A 198 4.44 40.56 -11.32
CA GLN A 198 3.07 40.41 -10.85
C GLN A 198 3.03 39.26 -9.84
N ASP A 199 2.71 39.62 -8.60
CA ASP A 199 2.37 38.71 -7.53
C ASP A 199 1.00 38.09 -7.80
N ALA A 200 0.94 36.77 -7.99
CA ALA A 200 -0.32 36.04 -8.06
C ALA A 200 -0.68 35.50 -6.67
N ARG A 201 -1.48 36.27 -5.92
CA ARG A 201 -2.25 35.80 -4.76
C ARG A 201 -3.39 34.91 -5.28
N LEU A 202 -3.38 33.63 -4.94
CA LEU A 202 -4.51 32.72 -5.17
C LEU A 202 -5.59 33.01 -4.10
N SER A 203 -6.72 33.57 -4.52
CA SER A 203 -7.91 33.71 -3.66
C SER A 203 -8.79 32.46 -3.78
N CYS A 204 -8.99 31.75 -2.68
CA CYS A 204 -10.07 30.76 -2.55
C CYS A 204 -11.41 31.51 -2.51
N ARG A 205 -12.33 31.20 -3.44
CA ARG A 205 -13.74 31.61 -3.35
C ARG A 205 -14.56 30.38 -2.98
N ASN A 206 -15.31 30.51 -1.90
CA ASN A 206 -16.35 29.57 -1.46
C ASN A 206 -17.48 29.53 -2.50
N LEU A 207 -18.00 28.34 -2.79
CA LEU A 207 -19.28 28.15 -3.47
C LEU A 207 -20.37 27.85 -2.40
N PRO A 208 -21.59 28.37 -2.58
CA PRO A 208 -22.68 28.22 -1.61
C PRO A 208 -23.30 26.81 -1.65
N ALA A 209 -23.90 26.45 -0.52
CA ALA A 209 -24.73 25.27 -0.36
C ALA A 209 -26.14 25.53 -0.89
N ASP A 210 -26.67 24.56 -1.63
CA ASP A 210 -28.10 24.28 -1.78
C ASP A 210 -28.32 22.79 -1.48
#